data_AF-A0A9Q3FBQ6-F1
#
_entry.id   AF-A0A9Q3FBQ6-F1
#
_cell.length_a   1.000
_cell.length_b   1.000
_cell.length_c   1.000
_cell.angle_alpha   90.00
_cell.angle_beta   90.00
_cell.angle_gamma   90.00
#
_symmetry.space_group_name_H-M   'P 1'
#
loop_
_entity.id
_entity.type
_entity.pdbx_description
1 polymer ?
#
loop_
_entity_poly.entity_id
_entity_poly.type
_entity_poly.pdbx_seq_one_letter_code
_entity_poly.pdbx_strand_id
1 'polypeptide(L)' 'MLEKGWNPKLPVDTLKKDLVDIHPTASSLKLLLDKVRHHENQSMTDAFEYSRQKWDKSHKTPEFKVGDLILVSTLSFD' A
#
# COMPACT_ATOMS: atom_id res chain seq x y z
N MET A 1 43.20 -2.35 -36.59
CA MET A 1 43.67 -1.56 -35.43
C MET A 1 43.83 -0.12 -35.89
N LEU A 2 43.07 0.83 -35.36
CA LEU A 2 43.44 2.25 -35.38
C LEU A 2 42.84 2.89 -34.12
N GLU A 3 43.72 3.21 -33.18
CA GLU A 3 43.40 3.94 -31.95
C GLU A 3 43.06 5.41 -32.26
N LYS A 4 42.16 5.94 -31.43
CA LYS A 4 42.09 7.33 -30.92
C LYS A 4 41.92 8.49 -31.92
N GLY A 5 40.72 9.05 -31.88
CA GLY A 5 40.52 10.49 -31.94
C GLY A 5 39.28 10.86 -31.14
N TRP A 6 39.44 11.45 -29.95
CA TRP A 6 38.30 12.00 -29.21
C TRP A 6 37.69 13.11 -30.06
N ASN A 7 36.42 12.96 -30.46
CA ASN A 7 35.73 13.91 -31.32
C ASN A 7 34.81 14.81 -30.46
N PRO A 8 35.19 16.07 -30.18
CA PRO A 8 34.38 17.00 -29.38
C PRO A 8 33.05 17.40 -30.03
N LYS A 9 32.78 16.94 -31.25
CA LYS A 9 31.52 17.13 -31.99
C LYS A 9 30.65 15.89 -32.04
N LEU A 10 30.84 14.90 -31.16
CA LEU A 10 29.82 13.87 -30.97
C LEU A 10 28.58 14.57 -30.40
N PRO A 11 27.44 14.60 -31.14
CA PRO A 11 26.21 15.14 -30.59
C PRO A 11 25.90 14.36 -29.33
N VAL A 12 25.77 15.05 -28.20
CA VAL A 12 25.43 14.47 -26.90
C VAL A 12 24.14 13.63 -27.01
N ASP A 13 23.33 13.92 -28.02
CA ASP A 13 22.08 13.24 -28.38
C ASP A 13 22.27 11.83 -28.97
N THR A 14 23.47 11.47 -29.42
CA THR A 14 23.73 10.11 -29.94
C THR A 14 23.81 9.07 -28.82
N LEU A 15 24.17 9.49 -27.60
CA LEU A 15 24.24 8.65 -26.41
C LEU A 15 22.87 8.45 -25.74
N LYS A 16 21.85 9.23 -26.13
CA LYS A 16 20.51 9.22 -25.52
C LYS A 16 19.47 8.47 -26.33
N LYS A 17 19.84 7.83 -27.45
CA LYS A 17 18.88 7.13 -28.33
C LYS A 17 18.16 5.95 -27.67
N ASP A 18 18.74 5.36 -26.63
CA ASP A 18 18.14 4.25 -25.87
C ASP A 18 17.53 4.67 -24.52
N LEU A 19 17.58 5.96 -24.18
CA LEU A 19 16.88 6.44 -22.99
C LEU A 19 15.43 6.68 -23.41
N VAL A 20 14.56 5.73 -23.07
CA VAL A 20 13.11 5.88 -23.23
C VAL A 20 12.72 7.25 -22.67
N ASP A 21 12.34 8.16 -23.56
CA ASP A 21 11.98 9.53 -23.22
C ASP A 21 10.59 9.46 -22.57
N ILE A 22 10.55 9.05 -21.30
CA ILE A 22 9.32 8.99 -20.54
C ILE A 22 8.87 10.44 -20.35
N HIS A 23 7.82 10.83 -21.08
CA HIS A 23 7.22 12.15 -20.98
C HIS A 23 7.07 12.52 -19.48
N PRO A 24 7.47 13.72 -19.05
CA PRO A 24 7.55 14.08 -17.63
C PRO A 24 6.23 13.83 -16.86
N THR A 25 5.10 13.91 -17.55
CA THR A 25 3.76 13.55 -17.03
C THR A 25 3.61 12.06 -16.68
N ALA A 26 4.19 11.15 -17.46
CA ALA A 26 4.15 9.72 -17.18
C ALA A 26 5.06 9.35 -15.99
N SER A 27 6.21 10.02 -15.88
CA SER A 27 7.12 9.88 -14.73
C SER A 27 6.49 10.37 -13.43
N SER A 28 5.79 11.51 -13.46
CA SER A 28 5.08 12.04 -12.30
C SER A 28 3.85 11.20 -11.93
N LEU A 29 3.13 10.66 -12.92
CA LEU A 29 2.01 9.75 -12.69
C LEU A 29 2.47 8.45 -12.03
N LYS A 30 3.57 7.85 -12.50
CA LYS A 30 4.14 6.66 -11.86
C LYS A 30 4.49 6.91 -10.40
N LEU A 31 5.18 8.01 -10.11
CA LEU A 31 5.53 8.40 -8.74
C LEU A 31 4.28 8.58 -7.85
N LEU A 32 3.21 9.17 -8.40
CA LEU A 32 1.93 9.30 -7.71
C LEU A 32 1.29 7.94 -7.43
N LEU A 33 1.25 7.05 -8.42
CA LEU A 33 0.69 5.70 -8.27
C LEU A 33 1.46 4.89 -7.22
N ASP A 34 2.79 4.98 -7.20
CA ASP A 34 3.61 4.28 -6.22
C ASP A 34 3.34 4.79 -4.79
N LYS A 35 3.15 6.11 -4.62
CA LYS A 35 2.74 6.70 -3.34
C LYS A 35 1.34 6.26 -2.90
N VAL A 36 0.38 6.24 -3.82
CA VAL A 36 -1.00 5.81 -3.54
C VAL A 36 -1.02 4.35 -3.10
N ARG A 37 -0.31 3.46 -3.82
CA ARG A 37 -0.20 2.04 -3.46
C ARG A 37 0.45 1.82 -2.10
N HIS A 38 1.46 2.64 -1.76
CA HIS A 38 2.08 2.57 -0.45
C HIS A 38 1.10 2.96 0.66
N HIS A 39 0.34 4.05 0.46
CA HIS A 39 -0.64 4.50 1.43
C HIS A 39 -1.83 3.54 1.57
N GLU A 40 -2.31 2.94 0.48
CA GLU A 40 -3.39 1.95 0.49
C GLU A 40 -3.06 0.77 1.41
N ASN A 41 -1.85 0.21 1.27
CA ASN A 41 -1.37 -0.89 2.11
C ASN A 41 -1.29 -0.51 3.59
N GLN A 42 -0.83 0.70 3.89
CA GLN A 42 -0.81 1.22 5.27
C GLN A 42 -2.22 1.39 5.83
N SER A 43 -3.11 2.02 5.07
CA SER A 43 -4.50 2.27 5.51
C SER A 43 -5.25 0.97 5.80
N MET A 44 -5.00 -0.09 5.01
CA MET A 44 -5.61 -1.40 5.24
C MET A 44 -5.06 -2.07 6.51
N THR A 45 -3.75 -1.95 6.76
CA THR A 45 -3.11 -2.45 7.98
C THR A 45 -3.64 -1.71 9.21
N ASP A 46 -3.68 -0.39 9.17
CA ASP A 46 -4.18 0.45 10.26
C ASP A 46 -5.65 0.16 10.59
N ALA A 47 -6.50 -0.03 9.56
CA ALA A 47 -7.90 -0.38 9.75
C ALA A 47 -8.07 -1.76 10.40
N PHE A 48 -7.26 -2.75 10.00
CA PHE A 48 -7.25 -4.07 10.59
C PHE A 48 -6.80 -4.03 12.05
N GLU A 49 -5.72 -3.33 12.36
CA GLU A 49 -5.21 -3.17 13.72
C GLU A 49 -6.20 -2.43 14.62
N TYR A 50 -6.81 -1.35 14.13
CA TYR A 50 -7.84 -0.61 14.85
C TYR A 50 -9.03 -1.52 15.20
N SER A 51 -9.53 -2.29 14.22
CA SER A 51 -10.62 -3.23 14.43
C SER A 51 -10.25 -4.28 15.48
N ARG A 52 -9.07 -4.89 15.35
CA ARG A 52 -8.58 -5.90 16.30
C ARG A 52 -8.51 -5.36 17.73
N GLN A 53 -7.90 -4.18 17.92
CA GLN A 53 -7.80 -3.56 19.24
C GLN A 53 -9.17 -3.19 19.83
N LYS A 54 -10.13 -2.76 19.01
CA LYS A 54 -11.48 -2.44 19.45
C LYS A 54 -12.25 -3.69 19.89
N TRP A 55 -12.13 -4.77 19.14
CA TRP A 55 -12.78 -6.04 19.45
C TRP A 55 -12.17 -6.68 20.71
N ASP A 56 -10.84 -6.76 20.81
CA ASP A 56 -10.14 -7.36 21.97
C ASP A 56 -10.40 -6.60 23.28
N LYS A 57 -10.54 -5.27 23.24
CA LYS A 57 -10.79 -4.46 24.46
C LYS A 57 -12.25 -4.47 24.91
N SER A 58 -13.20 -4.62 23.99
CA SER A 58 -14.63 -4.57 24.30
C SER A 58 -15.24 -5.95 24.60
N HIS A 59 -14.65 -7.04 24.12
CA HIS A 59 -15.12 -8.38 24.40
C HIS A 59 -14.49 -8.92 25.69
N LYS A 60 -15.01 -8.46 26.82
CA LYS A 60 -14.79 -9.17 28.09
C LYS A 60 -15.60 -10.46 28.01
N THR A 61 -14.93 -11.62 27.97
CA THR A 61 -15.62 -12.91 28.01
C THR A 61 -16.52 -12.93 29.23
N PRO A 62 -17.85 -13.08 29.07
CA PRO A 62 -18.75 -13.08 30.22
C PRO A 62 -18.45 -14.31 31.06
N GLU A 63 -18.12 -14.09 32.33
CA GLU A 63 -17.96 -15.16 33.32
C GLU A 63 -19.33 -15.39 33.97
N PHE A 64 -19.95 -16.53 33.66
CA PHE A 64 -21.25 -16.91 34.22
C PHE A 64 -21.06 -17.79 35.46
N LYS A 65 -21.73 -17.47 36.57
CA LYS A 65 -21.74 -18.30 37.76
C LYS A 65 -23.04 -19.11 37.84
N VAL A 66 -22.97 -20.26 38.50
CA VAL A 66 -24.15 -21.12 38.73
C VAL A 66 -25.14 -20.36 39.61
N GLY A 67 -26.31 -20.06 39.06
CA GLY A 67 -27.37 -19.27 39.72
C GLY A 67 -27.59 -17.87 39.12
N ASP A 68 -26.77 -17.42 38.18
CA ASP A 68 -26.96 -16.13 37.51
C ASP A 68 -28.14 -16.20 36.52
N LEU A 69 -29.02 -15.19 36.59
CA LEU A 69 -30.11 -15.03 35.63
C LEU A 69 -29.56 -14.41 34.33
N ILE A 70 -29.45 -15.23 33.29
CA ILE A 70 -28.98 -14.79 31.98
C ILE A 70 -30.14 -14.64 30.99
N LEU A 71 -30.13 -13.54 30.23
CA LEU A 71 -31.09 -13.33 29.15
C LEU A 71 -30.53 -13.93 27.86
N VAL A 72 -31.18 -14.95 27.35
CA VAL A 72 -30.87 -15.55 26.04
C VAL A 72 -31.94 -15.11 25.05
N SER A 73 -31.60 -14.19 24.15
CA SER A 73 -32.49 -13.83 23.04
C SER A 73 -32.10 -14.63 21.80
N THR A 74 -32.93 -15.60 21.43
CA THR A 74 -32.83 -16.26 20.13
C THR A 74 -33.33 -15.31 19.04
N LEU A 75 -32.54 -15.10 17.99
CA LEU A 75 -33.02 -14.45 16.78
C LEU A 75 -33.77 -15.50 15.95
N SER A 76 -35.07 -15.30 15.79
CA SER A 76 -35.85 -16.04 14.79
C SER A 76 -35.44 -15.51 13.41
N PHE A 77 -34.77 -16.34 12.62
CA PHE A 77 -34.56 -16.06 11.21
C PHE A 77 -35.76 -16.64 10.45
N ASP A 78 -36.66 -15.76 10.01
CA ASP A 78 -37.67 -16.07 8.98
C ASP A 78 -37.03 -16.04 7.58
#